data_AF-A0AAT9HZU6-F1
#
_entry.id   AF-A0AAT9HZU6-F1
#
_cell.length_a   1.000
_cell.length_b   1.000
_cell.length_c   1.000
_cell.angle_alpha   90.00
_cell.angle_beta   90.00
_cell.angle_gamma   90.00
#
_symmetry.space_group_name_H-M   'P 1'
#
loop_
_entity.id
_entity.type
_entity.pdbx_description
1 polymer ?
#
loop_
_entity_poly.entity_id
_entity_poly.type
_entity_poly.pdbx_seq_one_letter_code
_entity_poly.pdbx_strand_id
1 'polypeptide(L)'
;MTYFADDTDNRPPSILLTTLAGRAYRGEDDLFTALRNVLAAMPAFIERHNGQWWVANPAHEEENFTDKWNEYPERRQAFRTWFRELTETMDNLSRMHSEGLDVVYSHLTKSFDPGPLQHSFTRYANRMRNTATQQRMSTTGLLSTTTVGPRRRPQTFHGQHTDARD
;
A
#
# COMPACT_ATOMS: atom_id res chain seq x y z
N MET A 1 -6.79 0.24 6.46
CA MET A 1 -7.43 1.52 6.15
C MET A 1 -8.61 1.68 7.08
N THR A 2 -8.78 2.81 7.76
CA THR A 2 -9.79 2.96 8.83
C THR A 2 -11.15 3.48 8.34
N TYR A 3 -11.34 3.66 7.02
CA TYR A 3 -12.54 4.27 6.42
C TYR A 3 -13.88 3.71 6.95
N PHE A 4 -14.00 2.39 7.12
CA PHE A 4 -15.22 1.73 7.58
C PHE A 4 -15.21 1.40 9.08
N ALA A 5 -14.29 1.95 9.87
CA ALA A 5 -14.16 1.63 11.29
C ALA A 5 -15.43 2.00 12.08
N ASP A 6 -16.01 3.17 11.77
CA ASP A 6 -17.23 3.67 12.41
C ASP A 6 -18.52 3.38 11.60
N ASP A 7 -18.38 2.82 10.39
CA ASP A 7 -19.49 2.50 9.48
C ASP A 7 -19.33 1.09 8.90
N THR A 8 -19.55 0.10 9.78
CA THR A 8 -19.34 -1.32 9.41
C THR A 8 -20.45 -1.89 8.53
N ASP A 9 -21.62 -1.27 8.48
CA ASP A 9 -22.76 -1.74 7.67
C ASP A 9 -22.58 -1.43 6.18
N ASN A 10 -21.82 -0.38 5.85
CA ASN A 10 -21.53 0.00 4.47
C ASN A 10 -20.23 -0.57 3.91
N ARG A 11 -19.51 -1.39 4.69
CA ARG A 11 -18.26 -2.01 4.22
C ARG A 11 -18.52 -2.93 3.01
N PRO A 12 -17.62 -2.95 2.01
CA PRO A 12 -17.73 -3.86 0.90
C PRO A 12 -17.61 -5.33 1.39
N PRO A 13 -18.38 -6.26 0.81
CA PRO A 13 -18.21 -7.68 1.09
C PRO A 13 -16.79 -8.15 0.72
N SER A 14 -16.14 -8.92 1.60
CA SER A 14 -14.80 -9.43 1.33
C SER A 14 -14.74 -10.28 0.05
N ILE A 15 -15.78 -11.07 -0.22
CA ILE A 15 -15.86 -11.91 -1.43
C ILE A 15 -15.90 -11.11 -2.72
N LEU A 16 -16.53 -9.92 -2.69
CA LEU A 16 -16.53 -9.00 -3.81
C LEU A 16 -15.11 -8.49 -4.07
N LEU A 17 -14.41 -8.05 -3.00
CA LEU A 17 -13.04 -7.54 -3.12
C LEU A 17 -12.07 -8.61 -3.64
N THR A 18 -12.11 -9.82 -3.09
CA THR A 18 -11.20 -10.90 -3.50
C THR A 18 -11.49 -11.37 -4.93
N THR A 19 -12.76 -11.44 -5.33
CA THR A 19 -13.16 -11.79 -6.70
C THR A 19 -12.65 -10.76 -7.69
N LEU A 20 -12.89 -9.48 -7.42
CA LEU A 20 -12.42 -8.39 -8.27
C LEU A 20 -10.89 -8.33 -8.34
N ALA A 21 -10.21 -8.49 -7.20
CA ALA A 21 -8.75 -8.54 -7.16
C ALA A 21 -8.19 -9.72 -7.94
N GLY A 22 -8.79 -10.90 -7.79
CA GLY A 22 -8.40 -12.11 -8.52
C GLY A 22 -8.55 -11.98 -10.04
N ARG A 23 -9.64 -11.35 -10.51
CA ARG A 23 -9.85 -11.06 -11.94
C ARG A 23 -8.87 -10.02 -12.49
N ALA A 24 -8.50 -9.05 -11.66
CA ALA A 24 -7.61 -7.96 -12.05
C ALA A 24 -6.13 -8.31 -11.98
N TYR A 25 -5.75 -9.30 -11.18
CA TYR A 25 -4.37 -9.72 -11.00
C TYR A 25 -3.82 -10.41 -12.25
N ARG A 26 -2.61 -10.03 -12.69
CA ARG A 26 -1.99 -10.53 -13.93
C ARG A 26 -0.70 -11.30 -13.71
N GLY A 27 -0.34 -11.58 -12.46
CA GLY A 27 0.90 -12.30 -12.13
C GLY A 27 2.11 -11.40 -12.00
N GLU A 28 1.93 -10.16 -11.55
CA GLU A 28 3.02 -9.21 -11.32
C GLU A 28 4.06 -9.72 -10.29
N ASP A 29 5.34 -9.43 -10.55
CA ASP A 29 6.48 -9.92 -9.74
C ASP A 29 6.68 -9.17 -8.40
N ASP A 30 6.12 -7.98 -8.27
CA ASP A 30 6.27 -7.11 -7.11
C ASP A 30 4.90 -6.71 -6.53
N LEU A 31 4.80 -6.72 -5.21
CA LEU A 31 3.56 -6.46 -4.47
C LEU A 31 3.01 -5.04 -4.74
N PHE A 32 3.88 -4.03 -4.78
CA PHE A 32 3.44 -2.65 -4.96
C PHE A 32 2.89 -2.45 -6.39
N THR A 33 3.59 -3.01 -7.37
CA THR A 33 3.16 -3.04 -8.76
C THR A 33 1.86 -3.82 -8.93
N ALA A 34 1.75 -5.00 -8.33
CA ALA A 34 0.55 -5.83 -8.33
C ALA A 34 -0.66 -5.07 -7.79
N LEU A 35 -0.51 -4.45 -6.62
CA LEU A 35 -1.58 -3.70 -5.97
C LEU A 35 -2.07 -2.54 -6.86
N ARG A 36 -1.16 -1.75 -7.43
CA ARG A 36 -1.53 -0.63 -8.32
C ARG A 36 -2.24 -1.11 -9.57
N ASN A 37 -1.74 -2.16 -10.22
CA ASN A 37 -2.36 -2.72 -11.41
C ASN A 37 -3.74 -3.31 -11.12
N VAL A 38 -3.89 -4.01 -9.99
CA VAL A 38 -5.18 -4.53 -9.52
C VAL A 38 -6.16 -3.40 -9.28
N LEU A 39 -5.78 -2.34 -8.56
CA LEU A 39 -6.66 -1.18 -8.32
C LEU A 39 -7.03 -0.47 -9.62
N ALA A 40 -6.11 -0.35 -10.57
CA ALA A 40 -6.40 0.27 -11.86
C ALA A 40 -7.37 -0.55 -12.73
N ALA A 41 -7.24 -1.89 -12.72
CA ALA A 41 -8.04 -2.77 -13.56
C ALA A 41 -9.38 -3.20 -12.92
N MET A 42 -9.44 -3.26 -11.59
CA MET A 42 -10.60 -3.73 -10.82
C MET A 42 -11.96 -3.13 -11.26
N PRO A 43 -12.09 -1.81 -11.51
CA PRO A 43 -13.37 -1.22 -11.90
C PRO A 43 -13.96 -1.78 -13.20
N ALA A 44 -13.13 -2.30 -14.11
CA ALA A 44 -13.58 -2.86 -15.38
C ALA A 44 -14.36 -4.17 -15.22
N PHE A 45 -14.24 -4.84 -14.06
CA PHE A 45 -14.96 -6.08 -13.75
C PHE A 45 -16.28 -5.83 -12.99
N ILE A 46 -16.65 -4.57 -12.79
CA ILE A 46 -17.94 -4.18 -12.22
C ILE A 46 -18.84 -3.79 -13.39
N GLU A 47 -19.80 -4.66 -13.69
CA GLU A 47 -20.64 -4.53 -14.88
C GLU A 47 -21.99 -3.87 -14.56
N ARG A 48 -22.73 -3.56 -15.63
CA ARG A 48 -24.10 -3.04 -15.55
C ARG A 48 -25.02 -3.92 -16.41
N HIS A 49 -25.89 -4.70 -15.79
CA HIS A 49 -26.85 -5.56 -16.49
C HIS A 49 -28.26 -5.04 -16.22
N ASN A 50 -29.02 -4.70 -17.26
CA ASN A 50 -30.40 -4.22 -17.14
C ASN A 50 -30.60 -3.09 -16.11
N GLY A 51 -29.62 -2.17 -16.01
CA GLY A 51 -29.66 -1.05 -15.07
C GLY A 51 -29.16 -1.36 -13.65
N GLN A 52 -28.89 -2.62 -13.33
CA GLN A 52 -28.33 -3.08 -12.05
C GLN A 52 -26.82 -3.21 -12.13
N TRP A 53 -26.12 -2.95 -11.03
CA TRP A 53 -24.72 -3.30 -10.84
C TRP A 53 -24.58 -4.80 -10.73
N TRP A 54 -23.56 -5.35 -11.39
CA TRP A 54 -23.36 -6.78 -11.50
C TRP A 54 -21.90 -7.18 -11.34
N VAL A 55 -21.65 -8.11 -10.42
CA VAL A 55 -20.40 -8.88 -10.34
C VAL A 55 -20.78 -10.32 -10.10
N ALA A 56 -20.65 -11.14 -11.16
CA ALA A 56 -21.01 -12.55 -11.09
C ALA A 56 -20.10 -13.33 -10.13
N ASN A 57 -20.67 -14.26 -9.37
CA ASN A 57 -19.91 -15.27 -8.64
C ASN A 57 -19.16 -16.17 -9.64
N PRO A 58 -17.82 -16.31 -9.56
CA PRO A 58 -17.06 -17.18 -10.45
C PRO A 58 -17.48 -18.65 -10.46
N ALA A 59 -18.11 -19.15 -9.38
CA ALA A 59 -18.62 -20.51 -9.29
C ALA A 59 -20.05 -20.67 -9.83
N HIS A 60 -20.85 -19.59 -9.79
CA HIS A 60 -22.27 -19.58 -10.15
C HIS A 60 -22.64 -18.22 -10.77
N GLU A 61 -22.57 -18.10 -12.10
CA GLU A 61 -22.67 -16.79 -12.78
C GLU A 61 -24.01 -16.06 -12.58
N GLU A 62 -25.06 -16.78 -12.19
CA GLU A 62 -26.39 -16.23 -11.87
C GLU A 62 -26.44 -15.48 -10.53
N GLU A 63 -25.45 -15.70 -9.64
CA GLU A 63 -25.37 -15.01 -8.35
C GLU A 63 -24.58 -13.70 -8.48
N ASN A 64 -25.16 -12.59 -8.00
CA ASN A 64 -24.58 -11.26 -8.07
C ASN A 64 -24.03 -10.80 -6.72
N PHE A 65 -22.71 -10.63 -6.61
CA PHE A 65 -22.05 -10.11 -5.39
C PHE A 65 -22.27 -8.62 -5.11
N THR A 66 -22.96 -7.92 -6.00
CA THR A 66 -23.36 -6.51 -5.84
C THR A 66 -24.88 -6.33 -5.72
N ASP A 67 -25.62 -7.40 -5.42
CA ASP A 67 -27.06 -7.37 -5.13
C ASP A 67 -27.43 -6.24 -4.14
N LYS A 68 -26.70 -6.14 -3.03
CA LYS A 68 -26.92 -5.13 -2.00
C LYS A 68 -26.62 -3.71 -2.44
N TRP A 69 -25.83 -3.50 -3.49
CA TRP A 69 -25.62 -2.16 -4.06
C TRP A 69 -26.83 -1.66 -4.84
N ASN A 70 -27.63 -2.58 -5.37
CA ASN A 70 -28.86 -2.25 -6.09
C ASN A 70 -30.00 -1.94 -5.12
N GLU A 71 -30.03 -2.59 -3.96
CA GLU A 71 -30.96 -2.30 -2.85
C GLU A 71 -30.56 -1.04 -2.06
N TYR A 72 -29.25 -0.89 -1.80
CA TYR A 72 -28.68 0.15 -0.93
C TYR A 72 -27.58 0.93 -1.68
N PRO A 73 -27.95 1.95 -2.48
CA PRO A 73 -27.00 2.74 -3.27
C PRO A 73 -25.88 3.41 -2.45
N GLU A 74 -26.12 3.68 -1.18
CA GLU A 74 -25.16 4.23 -0.22
C GLU A 74 -23.97 3.31 0.00
N ARG A 75 -24.15 1.99 0.01
CA ARG A 75 -23.05 1.01 0.14
C ARG A 75 -22.07 1.12 -1.02
N ARG A 76 -22.61 1.25 -2.24
CA ARG A 76 -21.82 1.49 -3.44
C ARG A 76 -21.12 2.84 -3.38
N GLN A 77 -21.79 3.88 -2.90
CA GLN A 77 -21.21 5.21 -2.79
C GLN A 77 -20.05 5.24 -1.78
N ALA A 78 -20.19 4.54 -0.65
CA ALA A 78 -19.14 4.37 0.33
C ALA A 78 -17.96 3.58 -0.26
N PHE A 79 -18.23 2.46 -0.95
CA PHE A 79 -17.20 1.72 -1.69
C PHE A 79 -16.44 2.61 -2.68
N ARG A 80 -17.15 3.41 -3.51
CA ARG A 80 -16.50 4.26 -4.51
C ARG A 80 -15.63 5.36 -3.88
N THR A 81 -16.10 5.95 -2.78
CA THR A 81 -15.33 6.96 -2.05
C THR A 81 -14.07 6.35 -1.45
N TRP A 82 -14.21 5.25 -0.71
CA TRP A 82 -13.09 4.49 -0.16
C TRP A 82 -12.09 4.05 -1.24
N PHE A 83 -12.58 3.51 -2.35
CA PHE A 83 -11.75 2.99 -3.43
C PHE A 83 -10.94 4.10 -4.11
N ARG A 84 -11.56 5.27 -4.30
CA ARG A 84 -10.87 6.46 -4.81
C ARG A 84 -9.76 6.90 -3.86
N GLU A 85 -10.05 7.04 -2.57
CA GLU A 85 -9.03 7.41 -1.57
C GLU A 85 -7.88 6.42 -1.53
N LEU A 86 -8.17 5.11 -1.60
CA LEU A 86 -7.15 4.08 -1.65
C LEU A 86 -6.25 4.21 -2.89
N THR A 87 -6.87 4.43 -4.05
CA THR A 87 -6.15 4.58 -5.32
C THR A 87 -5.28 5.84 -5.32
N GLU A 88 -5.82 6.97 -4.84
CA GLU A 88 -5.09 8.23 -4.69
C GLU A 88 -3.90 8.08 -3.73
N THR A 89 -4.10 7.41 -2.58
CA THR A 89 -3.00 7.12 -1.66
C THR A 89 -1.90 6.29 -2.32
N MET A 90 -2.25 5.23 -3.07
CA MET A 90 -1.25 4.41 -3.77
C MET A 90 -0.53 5.16 -4.88
N ASP A 91 -1.24 5.99 -5.64
CA ASP A 91 -0.64 6.80 -6.70
C ASP A 91 0.29 7.88 -6.12
N ASN A 92 -0.08 8.51 -5.01
CA ASN A 92 0.79 9.45 -4.31
C ASN A 92 2.08 8.76 -3.85
N LEU A 93 1.97 7.57 -3.23
CA LEU A 93 3.15 6.81 -2.81
C LEU A 93 4.09 6.47 -3.97
N SER A 94 3.55 6.19 -5.17
CA SER A 94 4.39 5.92 -6.35
C SER A 94 5.22 7.13 -6.79
N ARG A 95 4.72 8.34 -6.57
CA ARG A 95 5.41 9.59 -6.89
C ARG A 95 6.48 9.94 -5.86
N MET A 96 6.32 9.47 -4.63
CA MET A 96 7.20 9.76 -3.49
C MET A 96 8.41 8.80 -3.37
N HIS A 97 8.69 7.98 -4.38
CA HIS A 97 9.76 6.96 -4.33
C HIS A 97 11.16 7.53 -4.01
N SER A 98 11.37 8.84 -4.23
CA SER A 98 12.62 9.56 -3.95
C SER A 98 12.63 10.33 -2.61
N GLU A 99 11.51 10.44 -1.90
CA GLU A 99 11.36 11.36 -0.76
C GLU A 99 11.80 10.77 0.59
N GLY A 100 12.15 9.49 0.64
CA GLY A 100 12.58 8.82 1.87
C GLY A 100 11.45 8.07 2.60
N LEU A 101 11.86 7.17 3.50
CA LEU A 101 10.96 6.21 4.15
C LEU A 101 10.02 6.88 5.18
N ASP A 102 10.50 7.93 5.84
CA ASP A 102 9.76 8.75 6.80
C ASP A 102 8.57 9.45 6.16
N VAL A 103 8.76 10.01 4.96
CA VAL A 103 7.68 10.65 4.20
C VAL A 103 6.63 9.62 3.80
N VAL A 104 7.05 8.44 3.29
CA VAL A 104 6.16 7.31 3.00
C VAL A 104 5.35 6.89 4.23
N TYR A 105 6.01 6.77 5.39
CA TYR A 105 5.35 6.41 6.66
C TYR A 105 4.29 7.44 7.05
N SER A 106 4.63 8.74 7.00
CA SER A 106 3.72 9.82 7.35
C SER A 106 2.46 9.89 6.47
N HIS A 107 2.57 9.44 5.21
CA HIS A 107 1.43 9.37 4.30
C HIS A 107 0.57 8.14 4.58
N LEU A 108 1.20 6.99 4.83
CA LEU A 108 0.48 5.75 5.14
C LEU A 108 -0.33 5.85 6.44
N THR A 109 0.20 6.52 7.48
CA THR A 109 -0.51 6.68 8.76
C THR A 109 -1.76 7.56 8.68
N LYS A 110 -1.92 8.35 7.61
CA LYS A 110 -3.16 9.12 7.37
C LYS A 110 -4.33 8.22 6.96
N SER A 111 -4.05 7.10 6.30
CA SER A 111 -5.09 6.21 5.75
C SER A 111 -5.19 4.87 6.48
N PHE A 112 -4.11 4.39 7.11
CA PHE A 112 -4.05 3.08 7.77
C PHE A 112 -3.77 3.19 9.25
N ASP A 113 -4.13 2.13 9.99
CA ASP A 113 -3.86 2.01 11.43
C ASP A 113 -2.33 2.13 11.69
N PRO A 114 -1.90 3.05 12.56
CA PRO A 114 -0.49 3.24 12.89
C PRO A 114 0.17 2.01 13.52
N GLY A 115 -0.56 1.14 14.23
CA GLY A 115 0.04 -0.01 14.93
C GLY A 115 0.78 -0.97 13.98
N PRO A 116 0.09 -1.62 13.03
CA PRO A 116 0.72 -2.51 12.05
C PRO A 116 1.76 -1.80 11.16
N LEU A 117 1.54 -0.52 10.86
CA LEU A 117 2.48 0.28 10.08
C LEU A 117 3.79 0.50 10.81
N GLN A 118 3.75 0.85 12.10
CA GLN A 118 4.94 1.11 12.91
C GLN A 118 5.82 -0.14 13.02
N HIS A 119 5.20 -1.31 13.17
CA HIS A 119 5.92 -2.58 13.17
C HIS A 119 6.64 -2.84 11.83
N SER A 120 5.94 -2.64 10.71
CA SER A 120 6.50 -2.84 9.37
C SER A 120 7.61 -1.84 9.06
N PHE A 121 7.41 -0.57 9.41
CA PHE A 121 8.39 0.51 9.30
C PHE A 121 9.65 0.19 10.09
N THR A 122 9.51 -0.17 11.36
CA THR A 122 10.64 -0.51 12.24
C THR A 122 11.42 -1.71 11.69
N ARG A 123 10.72 -2.74 11.23
CA ARG A 123 11.35 -3.92 10.61
C ARG A 123 12.14 -3.55 9.35
N TYR A 124 11.58 -2.71 8.49
CA TYR A 124 12.24 -2.26 7.27
C TYR A 124 13.44 -1.36 7.57
N ALA A 125 13.31 -0.39 8.48
CA ALA A 125 14.39 0.50 8.91
C ALA A 125 15.55 -0.29 9.51
N ASN A 126 15.27 -1.28 10.36
CA ASN A 126 16.29 -2.17 10.92
C ASN A 126 16.98 -3.00 9.83
N ARG A 127 16.25 -3.48 8.83
CA ARG A 127 16.83 -4.18 7.67
C ARG A 127 17.79 -3.29 6.91
N MET A 128 17.39 -2.06 6.57
CA MET A 128 18.24 -1.07 5.89
C MET A 128 19.51 -0.75 6.69
N ARG A 129 19.36 -0.52 8.01
CA ARG A 129 20.50 -0.25 8.90
C ARG A 129 21.46 -1.42 8.97
N ASN A 130 20.95 -2.65 9.04
CA ASN A 130 21.79 -3.85 9.08
C ASN A 130 22.55 -4.05 7.77
N THR A 131 21.93 -3.84 6.61
CA THR A 131 22.65 -3.88 5.32
C THR A 131 23.73 -2.79 5.23
N ALA A 132 23.43 -1.57 5.67
CA ALA A 132 24.39 -0.46 5.66
C ALA A 132 25.58 -0.70 6.62
N THR A 133 25.39 -1.42 7.73
CA THR A 133 26.46 -1.79 8.66
C THR A 133 27.23 -3.04 8.24
N GLN A 134 26.71 -3.84 7.30
CA GLN A 134 27.43 -4.98 6.70
C GLN A 134 28.29 -4.57 5.50
N GLN A 135 28.07 -3.39 4.92
CA GLN A 135 28.94 -2.85 3.89
C GLN A 135 30.36 -2.63 4.46
N ARG A 136 31.35 -3.16 3.74
CA ARG A 136 32.78 -2.98 3.98
C ARG A 136 33.35 -2.07 2.92
N MET A 137 34.25 -1.19 3.31
CA MET A 137 34.95 -0.32 2.38
C MET A 137 36.21 -1.03 1.90
N SER A 138 36.35 -1.18 0.59
CA SER A 138 37.60 -1.60 -0.04
C SER A 138 38.68 -0.53 0.12
N THR A 139 39.94 -0.91 -0.10
CA THR A 139 41.08 0.01 -0.10
C THR A 139 40.96 1.14 -1.15
N THR A 140 40.15 0.96 -2.20
CA THR A 140 39.85 1.99 -3.22
C THR A 140 38.62 2.84 -2.88
N GLY A 141 37.98 2.65 -1.73
CA GLY A 141 36.82 3.44 -1.28
C GLY A 141 35.46 2.94 -1.79
N LEU A 142 35.43 1.86 -2.58
CA LEU A 142 34.17 1.21 -2.97
C LEU A 142 33.54 0.49 -1.77
N LEU A 143 32.25 0.72 -1.53
CA LEU A 143 31.44 0.04 -0.53
C LEU A 143 30.83 -1.22 -1.14
N SER A 144 31.14 -2.38 -0.58
CA SER A 144 30.50 -3.64 -0.99
C SER A 144 30.34 -4.58 0.20
N THR A 145 29.34 -5.47 0.11
CA THR A 145 29.08 -6.51 1.10
C THR A 145 30.01 -7.71 0.96
N THR A 146 30.73 -7.84 -0.16
CA THR A 146 31.61 -8.99 -0.46
C THR A 146 33.09 -8.70 -0.29
N THR A 147 33.47 -7.43 -0.09
CA THR A 147 34.88 -7.03 0.03
C THR A 147 35.49 -7.35 1.39
N VAL A 148 36.76 -7.75 1.37
CA VAL A 148 37.60 -7.90 2.56
C VAL A 148 38.18 -6.53 2.90
N GLY A 149 37.62 -5.89 3.93
CA GLY A 149 37.99 -4.55 4.37
C GLY A 149 37.34 -4.22 5.71
N PRO A 150 37.78 -3.14 6.39
CA PRO A 150 37.24 -2.76 7.68
C PRO A 150 35.73 -2.50 7.57
N ARG A 151 34.98 -3.04 8.54
CA ARG A 151 33.53 -2.82 8.65
C ARG A 151 33.28 -1.33 8.86
N ARG A 152 32.28 -0.77 8.16
CA ARG A 152 31.89 0.63 8.33
C ARG A 152 31.56 0.90 9.80
N ARG A 153 32.23 1.90 10.41
CA ARG A 153 31.93 2.33 11.79
C ARG A 153 30.49 2.86 11.87
N PRO A 154 29.78 2.67 13.00
CA PRO A 154 28.46 3.26 13.19
C PRO A 154 28.50 4.78 12.96
N GLN A 155 27.50 5.33 12.26
CA GLN A 155 27.40 6.77 12.09
C GLN A 155 26.94 7.42 13.40
N THR A 156 27.75 8.32 13.96
CA THR A 156 27.44 9.17 15.13
C THR A 156 27.07 10.60 14.72
N PHE A 157 26.59 10.79 13.49
CA PHE A 157 26.19 12.10 13.01
C PHE A 157 24.83 12.46 13.61
N HIS A 158 24.83 13.34 14.60
CA HIS A 158 23.65 13.83 15.31
C HIS A 158 23.25 15.22 14.79
N GLY A 159 23.05 15.34 13.47
CA GLY A 159 22.65 16.56 12.72
C GLY A 159 22.57 17.84 13.56
N GLN A 160 23.50 18.78 13.36
CA GLN A 160 23.51 20.06 14.08
C GLN A 160 22.12 20.70 14.05
N HIS A 161 21.41 20.64 15.19
CA HIS A 161 20.36 21.61 15.46
C HIS A 161 21.07 22.95 15.51
N THR A 162 20.82 23.80 14.52
CA THR A 162 21.15 25.21 14.63
C THR A 162 20.32 25.75 15.80
N ASP A 163 20.94 25.85 16.97
CA ASP A 163 20.41 26.71 18.04
C ASP A 163 20.30 28.10 17.42
N ALA A 164 19.05 28.52 17.21
CA ALA A 164 18.74 29.90 16.92
C ALA A 164 19.12 30.71 18.16
N ARG A 165 20.29 31.36 18.11
CA ARG A 165 20.52 32.58 18.86
C ARG A 165 19.71 33.67 18.19
N ASP A 166 18.70 34.16 18.90
CA ASP A 166 18.58 35.58 19.28
C ASP A 166 17.70 35.68 20.53
#